data_AF-A0A940UKB9-F1
#
_entry.id   AF-A0A940UKB9-F1
#
_cell.length_a   1.000
_cell.length_b   1.000
_cell.length_c   1.000
_cell.angle_alpha   90.00
_cell.angle_beta   90.00
_cell.angle_gamma   90.00
#
_symmetry.space_group_name_H-M   'P 1'
#
loop_
_entity.id
_entity.type
_entity.pdbx_description
1 polymer ?
#
loop_
_entity_poly.entity_id
_entity_poly.type
_entity_poly.pdbx_seq_one_letter_code
_entity_poly.pdbx_strand_id
1 'polypeptide(L)'
;KAPRYNVDVKIPGYFGGCWGMHMLHLPGDFESYENWKGPKKLTIGPPYYLDRPVYQYHYESLRWFDYWLKGINTGIMDEAPITLFIQNSGEWREAYEWPLPQTRWTEFYLHKEGLLSEHEMWPDETGSTFVESPEQHGKLVFKTPPMVEITEVCGPLVLNLYASTSDTDVLWFVTLFQEDDAGKEKILTRGWLRGSQRRTDPERSTPWEPYHPHDRREPLTPGEVYEFAIGIVPTGVLLKAGMRLGLTIKATDRDAVPTDFLDQHAYGHLYRETTAEITVYHSNRYPSHLLVPVTKGNRIGTFMSGGVLPPLDPGH
;
A
#
# COMPACT_ATOMS: atom_id res chain seq x y z
N LYS A 1 15.89 -12.59 -1.92
CA LYS A 1 14.47 -12.97 -2.09
C LYS A 1 14.36 -14.03 -3.19
N ALA A 2 13.84 -15.23 -2.89
CA ALA A 2 13.58 -16.22 -3.93
C ALA A 2 12.39 -15.76 -4.80
N PRO A 3 12.45 -15.92 -6.13
CA PRO A 3 11.45 -15.35 -7.03
C PRO A 3 10.06 -15.97 -6.81
N ARG A 4 8.99 -15.23 -7.12
CA ARG A 4 7.61 -15.74 -7.00
C ARG A 4 7.34 -16.91 -7.94
N TYR A 5 7.96 -16.87 -9.12
CA TYR A 5 7.99 -17.92 -10.11
C TYR A 5 9.42 -18.00 -10.70
N ASN A 6 9.92 -19.22 -10.91
CA ASN A 6 11.25 -19.44 -11.45
C ASN A 6 11.17 -19.62 -12.97
N VAL A 7 11.23 -18.53 -13.72
CA VAL A 7 11.35 -18.59 -15.19
C VAL A 7 12.68 -17.96 -15.61
N ASP A 8 13.56 -18.75 -16.25
CA ASP A 8 14.79 -18.26 -16.90
C ASP A 8 14.42 -17.55 -18.20
N VAL A 9 13.75 -16.40 -18.08
CA VAL A 9 13.31 -15.63 -19.24
C VAL A 9 14.42 -14.70 -19.68
N LYS A 10 14.83 -14.85 -20.95
CA LYS A 10 15.87 -14.04 -21.59
C LYS A 10 15.32 -13.02 -22.58
N ILE A 11 14.03 -13.10 -22.90
CA ILE A 11 13.40 -12.17 -23.85
C ILE A 11 13.26 -10.77 -23.21
N PRO A 12 13.38 -9.68 -23.99
CA PRO A 12 13.14 -8.34 -23.49
C PRO A 12 11.68 -8.17 -23.03
N GLY A 13 11.48 -7.56 -21.85
CA GLY A 13 10.16 -7.24 -21.30
C GLY A 13 9.97 -5.73 -21.06
N TYR A 14 8.85 -5.17 -21.47
CA TYR A 14 8.44 -3.83 -21.08
C TYR A 14 7.13 -3.95 -20.31
N PHE A 15 7.17 -3.68 -19.01
CA PHE A 15 6.03 -3.75 -18.10
C PHE A 15 5.47 -2.36 -17.82
N GLY A 16 4.19 -2.25 -17.45
CA GLY A 16 3.66 -0.96 -17.10
C GLY A 16 2.14 -0.86 -17.09
N GLY A 17 1.70 0.19 -16.41
CA GLY A 17 0.31 0.47 -16.16
C GLY A 17 0.17 1.83 -15.52
N CYS A 18 -0.75 1.96 -14.57
CA CYS A 18 -0.95 3.18 -13.82
C CYS A 18 -1.32 2.91 -12.37
N TRP A 19 -1.13 3.91 -11.50
CA TRP A 19 -1.46 3.80 -10.08
C TRP A 19 -2.93 3.43 -9.81
N GLY A 20 -3.84 3.81 -10.72
CA GLY A 20 -5.27 3.49 -10.60
C GLY A 20 -5.59 2.00 -10.81
N MET A 21 -4.68 1.20 -11.36
CA MET A 21 -4.87 -0.23 -11.60
C MET A 21 -4.40 -1.11 -10.43
N HIS A 22 -4.37 -0.57 -9.21
CA HIS A 22 -3.91 -1.26 -8.01
C HIS A 22 -4.69 -2.55 -7.68
N MET A 23 -5.94 -2.69 -8.15
CA MET A 23 -6.75 -3.91 -7.92
C MET A 23 -6.51 -5.03 -8.95
N LEU A 24 -5.84 -4.75 -10.07
CA LEU A 24 -5.72 -5.69 -11.19
C LEU A 24 -4.26 -5.83 -11.66
N HIS A 25 -3.81 -4.93 -12.53
CA HIS A 25 -2.57 -5.13 -13.29
C HIS A 25 -1.33 -4.67 -12.52
N LEU A 26 -1.47 -3.62 -11.71
CA LEU A 26 -0.33 -2.97 -11.06
C LEU A 26 0.51 -3.90 -10.18
N PRO A 27 -0.06 -4.81 -9.35
CA PRO A 27 0.75 -5.78 -8.61
C PRO A 27 1.58 -6.67 -9.53
N GLY A 28 0.99 -7.11 -10.65
CA GLY A 28 1.64 -7.94 -11.66
C GLY A 28 2.76 -7.21 -12.40
N ASP A 29 2.63 -5.90 -12.64
CA ASP A 29 3.67 -5.10 -13.28
C ASP A 29 4.96 -5.04 -12.44
N PHE A 30 4.83 -4.74 -11.14
CA PHE A 30 5.97 -4.74 -10.22
C PHE A 30 6.54 -6.14 -10.01
N GLU A 31 5.68 -7.13 -9.78
CA GLU A 31 6.11 -8.53 -9.61
C GLU A 31 6.86 -9.03 -10.85
N SER A 32 6.36 -8.74 -12.05
CA SER A 32 7.02 -9.10 -13.30
C SER A 32 8.36 -8.40 -13.44
N TYR A 33 8.40 -7.08 -13.23
CA TYR A 33 9.65 -6.32 -13.30
C TYR A 33 10.70 -6.86 -12.33
N GLU A 34 10.37 -7.12 -11.07
CA GLU A 34 11.33 -7.62 -10.07
C GLU A 34 11.88 -9.01 -10.42
N ASN A 35 11.02 -9.90 -10.91
CA ASN A 35 11.39 -11.30 -11.16
C ASN A 35 12.00 -11.54 -12.56
N TRP A 36 11.79 -10.62 -13.51
CA TRP A 36 12.29 -10.78 -14.88
C TRP A 36 13.82 -10.74 -14.95
N LYS A 37 14.41 -11.71 -15.68
CA LYS A 37 15.86 -11.87 -15.82
C LYS A 37 16.42 -11.33 -17.13
N GLY A 38 15.58 -11.18 -18.16
CA GLY A 38 15.93 -10.55 -19.41
C GLY A 38 16.04 -9.03 -19.28
N PRO A 39 16.44 -8.33 -20.36
CA PRO A 39 16.36 -6.87 -20.44
C PRO A 39 14.95 -6.40 -20.10
N LYS A 40 14.83 -5.37 -19.28
CA LYS A 40 13.53 -4.94 -18.75
C LYS A 40 13.41 -3.44 -18.55
N LYS A 41 12.20 -2.92 -18.78
CA LYS A 41 11.77 -1.57 -18.36
C LYS A 41 10.40 -1.64 -17.69
N LEU A 42 10.11 -0.64 -16.85
CA LEU A 42 8.84 -0.46 -16.14
C LEU A 42 8.40 0.99 -16.25
N THR A 43 7.14 1.22 -16.65
CA THR A 43 6.53 2.57 -16.62
C THR A 43 5.19 2.54 -15.89
N ILE A 44 5.07 3.30 -14.80
CA ILE A 44 3.81 3.48 -14.07
C ILE A 44 3.33 4.92 -14.21
N GLY A 45 2.22 5.09 -14.94
CA GLY A 45 1.61 6.38 -15.21
C GLY A 45 0.69 6.93 -14.11
N PRO A 46 0.15 8.14 -14.32
CA PRO A 46 -0.81 8.77 -13.41
C PRO A 46 -2.07 7.89 -13.24
N PRO A 47 -2.88 8.06 -12.18
CA PRO A 47 -4.01 7.18 -11.84
C PRO A 47 -5.21 7.33 -12.78
N TYR A 48 -4.97 7.21 -14.09
CA TYR A 48 -5.95 7.28 -15.15
C TYR A 48 -5.77 6.06 -16.04
N TYR A 49 -6.89 5.44 -16.41
CA TYR A 49 -6.86 4.41 -17.42
C TYR A 49 -6.61 5.04 -18.79
N LEU A 50 -5.62 4.54 -19.51
CA LEU A 50 -5.31 5.03 -20.85
C LEU A 50 -6.36 4.56 -21.87
N ASP A 51 -6.51 5.33 -22.94
CA ASP A 51 -7.45 5.00 -24.00
C ASP A 51 -7.08 3.68 -24.68
N ARG A 52 -8.07 2.99 -25.23
CA ARG A 52 -7.86 1.79 -26.03
C ARG A 52 -8.10 2.12 -27.52
N PRO A 53 -7.19 1.74 -28.43
CA PRO A 53 -5.86 1.16 -28.17
C PRO A 53 -4.94 2.16 -27.47
N VAL A 54 -3.96 1.68 -26.69
CA VAL A 54 -3.06 2.46 -25.82
C VAL A 54 -2.07 3.31 -26.64
N TYR A 55 -2.60 4.27 -27.39
CA TYR A 55 -1.85 5.09 -28.33
C TYR A 55 -0.93 6.09 -27.63
N GLN A 56 -1.23 6.44 -26.37
CA GLN A 56 -0.41 7.33 -25.54
C GLN A 56 1.02 6.80 -25.37
N TYR A 57 1.22 5.48 -25.42
CA TYR A 57 2.56 4.85 -25.37
C TYR A 57 3.05 4.38 -26.74
N HIS A 58 2.44 4.84 -27.84
CA HIS A 58 2.82 4.39 -29.18
C HIS A 58 4.28 4.73 -29.51
N TYR A 59 4.73 5.94 -29.19
CA TYR A 59 6.11 6.36 -29.45
C TYR A 59 7.12 5.51 -28.67
N GLU A 60 6.87 5.29 -27.37
CA GLU A 60 7.71 4.45 -26.52
C GLU A 60 7.75 3.00 -27.02
N SER A 61 6.57 2.46 -27.38
CA SER A 61 6.43 1.11 -27.94
C SER A 61 7.21 0.96 -29.25
N LEU A 62 7.13 1.95 -30.13
CA LEU A 62 7.89 1.97 -31.38
C LEU A 62 9.40 1.99 -31.10
N ARG A 63 9.88 2.83 -30.19
CA ARG A 63 11.30 2.89 -29.82
C ARG A 63 11.81 1.55 -29.28
N TRP A 64 11.00 0.89 -28.46
CA TRP A 64 11.30 -0.43 -27.91
C TRP A 64 11.38 -1.51 -28.99
N PHE A 65 10.37 -1.58 -29.86
CA PHE A 65 10.33 -2.57 -30.93
C PHE A 65 11.39 -2.31 -32.01
N ASP A 66 11.67 -1.06 -32.36
CA ASP A 66 12.73 -0.71 -33.30
C ASP A 66 14.11 -1.12 -32.78
N TYR A 67 14.35 -0.99 -31.47
CA TYR A 67 15.57 -1.48 -30.83
C TYR A 67 15.67 -3.01 -30.91
N TRP A 68 14.68 -3.74 -30.39
CA TRP A 68 14.78 -5.19 -30.23
C TRP A 68 14.49 -6.00 -31.50
N LEU A 69 13.65 -5.49 -32.40
CA LEU A 69 13.22 -6.22 -33.60
C LEU A 69 13.93 -5.74 -34.88
N LYS A 70 14.39 -4.48 -34.93
CA LYS A 70 15.06 -3.93 -36.12
C LYS A 70 16.55 -3.61 -35.91
N GLY A 71 17.05 -3.69 -34.67
CA GLY A 71 18.44 -3.37 -34.35
C GLY A 71 18.78 -1.88 -34.49
N ILE A 72 17.78 -1.00 -34.44
CA ILE A 72 17.99 0.46 -34.51
C ILE A 72 18.33 0.96 -33.11
N ASN A 73 19.45 1.65 -32.94
CA ASN A 73 19.74 2.29 -31.65
C ASN A 73 18.81 3.49 -31.44
N THR A 74 17.75 3.31 -30.65
CA THR A 74 16.77 4.34 -30.29
C THR A 74 17.13 5.06 -28.98
N GLY A 75 18.22 4.69 -28.32
CA GLY A 75 18.61 5.19 -26.99
C GLY A 75 17.77 4.66 -25.82
N ILE A 76 16.71 3.88 -26.07
CA ILE A 76 15.75 3.45 -25.03
C ILE A 76 16.39 2.61 -23.91
N MET A 77 17.48 1.90 -24.23
CA MET A 77 18.22 1.09 -23.25
C MET A 77 19.27 1.88 -22.47
N ASP A 78 19.56 3.12 -22.87
CA ASP A 78 20.48 4.03 -22.16
C ASP A 78 19.74 4.86 -21.09
N GLU A 79 18.41 4.89 -21.15
CA GLU A 79 17.52 5.57 -20.19
C GLU A 79 17.24 4.70 -18.95
N ALA A 80 16.82 5.35 -17.87
CA ALA A 80 16.45 4.67 -16.64
C ALA A 80 15.45 3.51 -16.89
N PRO A 81 15.63 2.34 -16.25
CA PRO A 81 14.77 1.19 -16.46
C PRO A 81 13.39 1.34 -15.80
N ILE A 82 13.23 2.27 -14.85
CA ILE A 82 11.98 2.51 -14.15
C ILE A 82 11.58 3.98 -14.32
N THR A 83 10.33 4.21 -14.70
CA THR A 83 9.74 5.55 -14.83
C THR A 83 8.40 5.60 -14.11
N LEU A 84 8.28 6.42 -13.07
CA LEU A 84 7.12 6.48 -12.17
C LEU A 84 6.53 7.89 -12.17
N PHE A 85 5.23 8.03 -12.41
CA PHE A 85 4.56 9.31 -12.18
C PHE A 85 4.36 9.54 -10.69
N ILE A 86 4.76 10.68 -10.12
CA ILE A 86 4.49 10.98 -8.71
C ILE A 86 3.18 11.74 -8.61
N GLN A 87 2.16 11.16 -7.97
CA GLN A 87 0.86 11.79 -7.83
C GLN A 87 0.96 13.11 -7.05
N ASN A 88 0.14 14.09 -7.43
CA ASN A 88 0.12 15.47 -6.91
C ASN A 88 1.37 16.34 -7.16
N SER A 89 2.50 15.79 -7.59
CA SER A 89 3.63 16.60 -8.04
C SER A 89 3.46 17.03 -9.49
N GLY A 90 2.82 16.19 -10.32
CA GLY A 90 2.74 16.40 -11.76
C GLY A 90 4.02 15.99 -12.51
N GLU A 91 4.94 15.31 -11.83
CA GLU A 91 6.28 15.00 -12.32
C GLU A 91 6.49 13.50 -12.50
N TRP A 92 7.29 13.14 -13.51
CA TRP A 92 7.82 11.81 -13.67
C TRP A 92 9.15 11.66 -12.95
N ARG A 93 9.38 10.48 -12.40
CA ARG A 93 10.62 10.08 -11.74
C ARG A 93 11.25 8.92 -12.47
N GLU A 94 12.52 9.09 -12.78
CA GLU A 94 13.39 8.01 -13.22
C GLU A 94 14.05 7.31 -12.04
N ALA A 95 14.21 5.99 -12.13
CA ALA A 95 14.89 5.18 -11.13
C ALA A 95 15.61 3.99 -11.78
N TYR A 96 16.68 3.54 -11.11
CA TYR A 96 17.49 2.40 -11.54
C TYR A 96 17.29 1.16 -10.67
N GLU A 97 16.68 1.33 -9.49
CA GLU A 97 16.43 0.28 -8.52
C GLU A 97 15.01 0.39 -7.96
N TRP A 98 14.44 -0.74 -7.59
CA TRP A 98 13.14 -0.85 -6.94
C TRP A 98 13.20 -1.85 -5.77
N PRO A 99 12.66 -1.50 -4.58
CA PRO A 99 12.19 -0.17 -4.17
C PRO A 99 13.26 0.92 -4.28
N LEU A 100 12.86 2.19 -4.19
CA LEU A 100 13.80 3.31 -4.37
C LEU A 100 14.92 3.28 -3.31
N PRO A 101 16.21 3.46 -3.67
CA PRO A 101 17.32 3.37 -2.71
C PRO A 101 17.27 4.38 -1.57
N GLN A 102 16.67 5.56 -1.82
CA GLN A 102 16.50 6.61 -0.82
C GLN A 102 15.30 6.38 0.11
N THR A 103 14.58 5.26 -0.02
CA THR A 103 13.43 4.94 0.83
C THR A 103 13.87 4.83 2.28
N ARG A 104 13.21 5.62 3.13
CA ARG A 104 13.24 5.47 4.58
C ARG A 104 11.96 4.75 4.99
N TRP A 105 12.11 3.54 5.50
CA TRP A 105 11.01 2.75 6.03
C TRP A 105 10.60 3.32 7.39
N THR A 106 9.47 4.01 7.42
CA THR A 106 8.98 4.72 8.60
C THR A 106 7.74 4.00 9.13
N GLU A 107 7.75 3.65 10.40
CA GLU A 107 6.63 3.02 11.08
C GLU A 107 5.64 4.09 11.54
N PHE A 108 4.38 3.89 11.19
CA PHE A 108 3.27 4.69 11.66
C PHE A 108 2.36 3.82 12.50
N TYR A 109 2.51 3.92 13.81
CA TYR A 109 1.72 3.23 14.81
C TYR A 109 0.27 3.71 14.78
N LEU A 110 -0.64 2.75 14.88
CA LEU A 110 -2.06 2.99 15.09
C LEU A 110 -2.25 3.37 16.55
N HIS A 111 -3.16 4.30 16.82
CA HIS A 111 -3.46 4.74 18.19
C HIS A 111 -4.96 4.95 18.39
N LYS A 112 -5.37 5.15 19.64
CA LYS A 112 -6.74 5.52 19.98
C LYS A 112 -7.21 6.77 19.21
N GLU A 113 -8.52 6.94 19.10
CA GLU A 113 -9.15 8.08 18.42
C GLU A 113 -8.79 8.22 16.93
N GLY A 114 -8.20 7.18 16.32
CA GLY A 114 -7.89 7.15 14.90
C GLY A 114 -6.64 7.94 14.53
N LEU A 115 -5.66 8.04 15.44
CA LEU A 115 -4.37 8.66 15.13
C LEU A 115 -3.42 7.64 14.48
N LEU A 116 -2.69 8.09 13.46
CA LEU A 116 -1.61 7.36 12.79
C LEU A 116 -0.32 8.17 12.97
N SER A 117 0.65 7.68 13.76
CA SER A 117 1.81 8.50 14.18
C SER A 117 3.10 7.69 14.24
N GLU A 118 4.25 8.34 14.10
CA GLU A 118 5.56 7.73 14.34
C GLU A 118 5.85 7.54 15.84
N HIS A 119 4.96 8.00 16.72
CA HIS A 119 5.13 7.87 18.17
C HIS A 119 4.97 6.43 18.63
N GLU A 120 5.76 6.07 19.63
CA GLU A 120 5.56 4.81 20.36
C GLU A 120 4.24 4.81 21.15
N MET A 121 3.83 3.63 21.60
CA MET A 121 2.52 3.42 22.22
C MET A 121 2.38 4.12 23.58
N TRP A 122 1.20 4.69 23.84
CA TRP A 122 0.89 5.24 25.16
C TRP A 122 0.58 4.11 26.18
N PRO A 123 0.92 4.27 27.47
CA PRO A 123 0.84 3.19 28.46
C PRO A 123 -0.54 2.53 28.63
N ASP A 124 -1.62 3.27 28.37
CA ASP A 124 -3.01 2.82 28.58
C ASP A 124 -3.75 2.46 27.27
N GLU A 125 -3.05 2.40 26.14
CA GLU A 125 -3.66 1.97 24.89
C GLU A 125 -3.86 0.46 24.83
N THR A 126 -5.00 0.05 24.26
CA THR A 126 -5.40 -1.35 24.16
C THR A 126 -5.70 -1.74 22.72
N GLY A 127 -6.89 -1.39 22.23
CA GLY A 127 -7.33 -1.67 20.89
C GLY A 127 -8.64 -0.97 20.55
N SER A 128 -9.09 -1.13 19.32
CA SER A 128 -10.37 -0.64 18.83
C SER A 128 -11.14 -1.78 18.20
N THR A 129 -12.43 -1.86 18.52
CA THR A 129 -13.30 -2.95 18.09
C THR A 129 -14.34 -2.45 17.09
N PHE A 130 -14.62 -3.26 16.08
CA PHE A 130 -15.76 -3.08 15.19
C PHE A 130 -16.43 -4.43 14.92
N VAL A 131 -17.66 -4.37 14.39
CA VAL A 131 -18.45 -5.56 14.03
C VAL A 131 -18.61 -5.59 12.52
N GLU A 132 -18.41 -6.77 11.93
CA GLU A 132 -18.78 -7.10 10.56
C GLU A 132 -19.89 -8.15 10.59
N SER A 133 -21.01 -7.88 9.91
CA SER A 133 -22.13 -8.79 9.69
C SER A 133 -22.85 -8.42 8.39
N PRO A 134 -23.80 -9.24 7.91
CA PRO A 134 -24.63 -8.89 6.76
C PRO A 134 -25.38 -7.55 6.90
N GLU A 135 -25.67 -7.13 8.13
CA GLU A 135 -26.40 -5.90 8.49
C GLU A 135 -25.48 -4.75 8.92
N GLN A 136 -24.26 -5.04 9.39
CA GLN A 136 -23.33 -4.05 9.94
C GLN A 136 -21.95 -4.16 9.29
N HIS A 137 -21.50 -3.11 8.62
CA HIS A 137 -20.18 -3.04 7.99
C HIS A 137 -19.27 -2.06 8.74
N GLY A 138 -18.83 -2.48 9.93
CA GLY A 138 -17.93 -1.69 10.78
C GLY A 138 -16.58 -1.43 10.12
N LYS A 139 -15.92 -0.36 10.55
CA LYS A 139 -14.58 0.02 10.07
C LYS A 139 -13.80 0.77 11.15
N LEU A 140 -12.49 0.76 11.02
CA LEU A 140 -11.59 1.66 11.73
C LEU A 140 -10.91 2.60 10.73
N VAL A 141 -10.68 3.84 11.12
CA VAL A 141 -10.01 4.85 10.28
C VAL A 141 -8.92 5.50 11.12
N PHE A 142 -7.71 5.53 10.59
CA PHE A 142 -6.54 6.17 11.19
C PHE A 142 -5.99 7.22 10.25
N LYS A 143 -5.63 8.41 10.75
CA LYS A 143 -5.08 9.50 9.96
C LYS A 143 -3.87 10.10 10.65
N THR A 144 -2.90 10.50 9.85
CA THR A 144 -1.78 11.29 10.35
C THR A 144 -2.25 12.68 10.75
N PRO A 145 -1.51 13.40 11.61
CA PRO A 145 -1.60 14.85 11.66
C PRO A 145 -1.38 15.47 10.27
N PRO A 146 -1.80 16.73 10.04
CA PRO A 146 -1.49 17.43 8.81
C PRO A 146 0.01 17.44 8.59
N MET A 147 0.45 17.15 7.37
CA MET A 147 1.84 17.32 7.00
C MET A 147 2.23 18.79 7.24
N VAL A 148 3.44 19.04 7.74
CA VAL A 148 3.95 20.41 7.87
C VAL A 148 4.93 20.77 6.76
N GLU A 149 5.41 19.76 6.03
CA GLU A 149 6.27 19.90 4.86
C GLU A 149 5.84 18.92 3.76
N ILE A 150 6.41 19.09 2.57
CA ILE A 150 6.24 18.12 1.50
C ILE A 150 6.76 16.77 1.98
N THR A 151 5.91 15.75 1.97
CA THR A 151 6.27 14.36 2.27
C THR A 151 5.86 13.46 1.13
N GLU A 152 6.82 12.71 0.63
CA GLU A 152 6.61 11.81 -0.50
C GLU A 152 6.67 10.36 -0.05
N VAL A 153 5.67 9.61 -0.46
CA VAL A 153 5.54 8.17 -0.22
C VAL A 153 5.60 7.48 -1.57
N CYS A 154 6.63 6.65 -1.78
CA CYS A 154 6.79 5.92 -3.04
C CYS A 154 7.42 4.54 -2.82
N GLY A 155 6.63 3.49 -2.99
CA GLY A 155 7.06 2.11 -2.75
C GLY A 155 5.91 1.17 -2.36
N PRO A 156 6.23 -0.10 -2.08
CA PRO A 156 5.31 -1.02 -1.41
C PRO A 156 5.06 -0.57 0.05
N LEU A 157 3.89 -0.90 0.60
CA LEU A 157 3.55 -0.64 2.01
C LEU A 157 3.08 -1.94 2.66
N VAL A 158 3.22 -2.01 3.99
CA VAL A 158 2.73 -3.16 4.77
C VAL A 158 2.02 -2.64 5.99
N LEU A 159 0.82 -3.16 6.28
CA LEU A 159 0.18 -3.00 7.57
C LEU A 159 0.48 -4.24 8.41
N ASN A 160 1.31 -4.08 9.44
CA ASN A 160 1.53 -5.10 10.46
C ASN A 160 0.46 -4.91 11.54
N LEU A 161 -0.51 -5.83 11.56
CA LEU A 161 -1.73 -5.70 12.35
C LEU A 161 -1.82 -6.81 13.39
N TYR A 162 -1.90 -6.44 14.66
CA TYR A 162 -2.28 -7.36 15.74
C TYR A 162 -3.78 -7.30 15.94
N ALA A 163 -4.47 -8.42 15.76
CA ALA A 163 -5.91 -8.45 15.87
C ALA A 163 -6.44 -9.81 16.37
N SER A 164 -7.64 -9.78 16.93
CA SER A 164 -8.44 -10.97 17.27
C SER A 164 -9.82 -10.84 16.65
N THR A 165 -10.53 -11.97 16.54
CA THR A 165 -11.92 -11.99 16.10
C THR A 165 -12.70 -13.04 16.87
N SER A 166 -14.03 -12.87 16.98
CA SER A 166 -14.94 -13.87 17.55
C SER A 166 -15.22 -15.06 16.61
N ASP A 167 -14.71 -15.03 15.38
CA ASP A 167 -14.87 -16.07 14.36
C ASP A 167 -13.56 -16.84 14.11
N THR A 168 -13.60 -17.85 13.26
CA THR A 168 -12.47 -18.70 12.84
C THR A 168 -11.71 -18.18 11.62
N ASP A 169 -12.09 -17.03 11.07
CA ASP A 169 -11.43 -16.36 9.95
C ASP A 169 -11.79 -14.86 9.97
N VAL A 170 -11.03 -14.05 9.25
CA VAL A 170 -11.34 -12.64 9.02
C VAL A 170 -10.85 -12.29 7.63
N LEU A 171 -11.60 -11.50 6.87
CA LEU A 171 -11.11 -10.94 5.62
C LEU A 171 -10.59 -9.55 5.95
N TRP A 172 -9.38 -9.20 5.55
CA TRP A 172 -8.84 -7.87 5.73
C TRP A 172 -8.93 -7.10 4.43
N PHE A 173 -9.59 -5.95 4.49
CA PHE A 173 -9.66 -4.96 3.41
C PHE A 173 -9.08 -3.66 3.93
N VAL A 174 -7.93 -3.28 3.40
CA VAL A 174 -7.16 -2.12 3.85
C VAL A 174 -7.08 -1.12 2.71
N THR A 175 -7.49 0.12 2.99
CA THR A 175 -7.48 1.20 2.01
C THR A 175 -6.57 2.31 2.48
N LEU A 176 -5.55 2.63 1.68
CA LEU A 176 -4.70 3.81 1.88
C LEU A 176 -5.30 4.98 1.09
N PHE A 177 -5.43 6.13 1.73
CA PHE A 177 -5.97 7.33 1.11
C PHE A 177 -5.17 8.58 1.51
N GLN A 178 -5.33 9.64 0.73
CA GLN A 178 -4.92 10.99 1.12
C GLN A 178 -6.16 11.81 1.46
N GLU A 179 -6.00 12.76 2.38
CA GLU A 179 -6.98 13.79 2.67
C GLU A 179 -6.37 15.17 2.38
N ASP A 180 -7.10 16.04 1.71
CA ASP A 180 -6.69 17.44 1.50
C ASP A 180 -7.15 18.37 2.64
N ASP A 181 -6.72 19.62 2.61
CA ASP A 181 -7.01 20.63 3.64
C ASP A 181 -8.51 20.92 3.80
N ALA A 182 -9.34 20.55 2.82
CA ALA A 182 -10.80 20.68 2.86
C ALA A 182 -11.49 19.41 3.42
N GLY A 183 -10.72 18.40 3.83
CA GLY A 183 -11.23 17.12 4.34
C GLY A 183 -11.67 16.16 3.22
N LYS A 184 -11.31 16.41 1.97
CA LYS A 184 -11.68 15.52 0.86
C LYS A 184 -10.71 14.35 0.77
N GLU A 185 -11.26 13.15 0.93
CA GLU A 185 -10.51 11.91 0.80
C GLU A 185 -10.38 11.47 -0.67
N LYS A 186 -9.21 10.94 -1.03
CA LYS A 186 -8.94 10.26 -2.30
C LYS A 186 -8.16 8.98 -2.04
N ILE A 187 -8.68 7.86 -2.52
CA ILE A 187 -8.00 6.55 -2.45
C ILE A 187 -6.71 6.60 -3.26
N LEU A 188 -5.65 6.04 -2.67
CA LEU A 188 -4.33 5.90 -3.29
C LEU A 188 -4.07 4.48 -3.77
N THR A 189 -4.38 3.50 -2.91
CA THR A 189 -4.12 2.07 -3.14
C THR A 189 -4.81 1.24 -2.05
N ARG A 190 -4.72 -0.10 -2.15
CA ARG A 190 -5.35 -1.05 -1.24
C ARG A 190 -4.47 -2.28 -0.97
N GLY A 191 -4.80 -2.99 0.09
CA GLY A 191 -4.22 -4.27 0.47
C GLY A 191 -5.28 -5.23 0.99
N TRP A 192 -5.01 -6.53 0.83
CA TRP A 192 -5.96 -7.59 1.17
C TRP A 192 -5.27 -8.79 1.79
N LEU A 193 -5.93 -9.41 2.76
CA LEU A 193 -5.46 -10.67 3.33
C LEU A 193 -6.63 -11.45 3.91
N ARG A 194 -6.68 -12.77 3.66
CA ARG A 194 -7.53 -13.67 4.43
C ARG A 194 -6.76 -14.11 5.68
N GLY A 195 -7.34 -13.92 6.87
CA GLY A 195 -6.70 -14.17 8.15
C GLY A 195 -6.26 -15.62 8.35
N SER A 196 -7.05 -16.59 7.87
CA SER A 196 -6.68 -18.00 7.84
C SER A 196 -5.53 -18.31 6.87
N GLN A 197 -5.09 -17.36 6.05
CA GLN A 197 -3.93 -17.47 5.16
C GLN A 197 -2.82 -16.47 5.52
N ARG A 198 -2.79 -15.99 6.77
CA ARG A 198 -1.79 -15.02 7.27
C ARG A 198 -0.35 -15.50 7.24
N ARG A 199 -0.11 -16.82 7.19
CA ARG A 199 1.23 -17.40 7.28
C ARG A 199 2.15 -16.80 6.22
N THR A 200 3.31 -16.33 6.66
CA THR A 200 4.37 -15.83 5.79
C THR A 200 5.46 -16.88 5.60
N ASP A 201 6.22 -16.75 4.52
CA ASP A 201 7.50 -17.43 4.31
C ASP A 201 8.63 -16.45 4.65
N PRO A 202 9.37 -16.65 5.76
CA PRO A 202 10.42 -15.74 6.17
C PRO A 202 11.60 -15.63 5.18
N GLU A 203 11.88 -16.67 4.39
CA GLU A 203 12.99 -16.66 3.43
C GLU A 203 12.66 -15.83 2.17
N ARG A 204 11.37 -15.60 1.94
CA ARG A 204 10.84 -14.91 0.75
C ARG A 204 10.22 -13.56 1.07
N SER A 205 9.94 -13.29 2.33
CA SER A 205 9.40 -12.01 2.79
C SER A 205 10.51 -10.99 2.99
N THR A 206 10.19 -9.72 2.78
CA THR A 206 10.95 -8.58 3.30
C THR A 206 10.06 -7.81 4.28
N PRO A 207 10.61 -6.90 5.11
CA PRO A 207 9.80 -6.07 6.01
C PRO A 207 8.70 -5.28 5.29
N TRP A 208 8.93 -4.90 4.03
CA TRP A 208 8.02 -4.12 3.19
C TRP A 208 7.24 -4.94 2.16
N GLU A 209 7.40 -6.26 2.14
CA GLU A 209 6.70 -7.13 1.19
C GLU A 209 6.57 -8.55 1.74
N PRO A 210 5.48 -8.86 2.47
CA PRO A 210 5.25 -10.20 2.98
C PRO A 210 4.97 -11.15 1.81
N TYR A 211 5.50 -12.37 1.92
CA TYR A 211 5.16 -13.46 1.01
C TYR A 211 4.26 -14.46 1.73
N HIS A 212 3.00 -14.55 1.29
CA HIS A 212 2.05 -15.55 1.74
C HIS A 212 2.00 -16.71 0.73
N PRO A 213 2.32 -17.95 1.12
CA PRO A 213 2.30 -19.08 0.19
C PRO A 213 0.91 -19.45 -0.32
N HIS A 214 -0.14 -19.13 0.45
CA HIS A 214 -1.54 -19.49 0.16
C HIS A 214 -1.78 -20.98 -0.13
N ASP A 215 -0.91 -21.87 0.35
CA ASP A 215 -0.93 -23.32 0.12
C ASP A 215 -1.87 -24.08 1.07
N ARG A 216 -2.32 -23.44 2.15
CA ARG A 216 -3.28 -23.98 3.12
C ARG A 216 -4.02 -22.88 3.86
N ARG A 217 -5.07 -23.27 4.59
CA ARG A 217 -5.76 -22.41 5.58
C ARG A 217 -5.43 -22.90 6.98
N GLU A 218 -5.15 -21.96 7.87
CA GLU A 218 -4.91 -22.13 9.30
C GLU A 218 -5.98 -21.31 10.05
N PRO A 219 -7.17 -21.91 10.33
CA PRO A 219 -8.26 -21.22 11.02
C PRO A 219 -7.80 -20.53 12.30
N LEU A 220 -8.43 -19.40 12.61
CA LEU A 220 -8.17 -18.64 13.82
C LEU A 220 -8.92 -19.27 15.01
N THR A 221 -8.33 -19.19 16.19
CA THR A 221 -9.04 -19.46 17.45
C THR A 221 -9.77 -18.18 17.87
N PRO A 222 -11.10 -18.21 18.07
CA PRO A 222 -11.83 -17.04 18.54
C PRO A 222 -11.23 -16.41 19.79
N GLY A 223 -11.04 -15.09 19.76
CA GLY A 223 -10.47 -14.29 20.85
C GLY A 223 -8.94 -14.36 21.01
N GLU A 224 -8.25 -15.23 20.27
CA GLU A 224 -6.77 -15.25 20.25
C GLU A 224 -6.23 -14.10 19.39
N VAL A 225 -5.15 -13.47 19.85
CA VAL A 225 -4.49 -12.37 19.12
C VAL A 225 -3.47 -12.96 18.14
N TYR A 226 -3.59 -12.58 16.88
CA TYR A 226 -2.67 -12.94 15.81
C TYR A 226 -2.06 -11.69 15.19
N GLU A 227 -0.85 -11.85 14.65
CA GLU A 227 -0.23 -10.87 13.77
C GLU A 227 -0.58 -11.17 12.30
N PHE A 228 -0.89 -10.11 11.56
CA PHE A 228 -1.21 -10.13 10.14
C PHE A 228 -0.31 -9.12 9.42
N ALA A 229 0.62 -9.60 8.60
CA ALA A 229 1.41 -8.75 7.71
C ALA A 229 0.63 -8.55 6.41
N ILE A 230 -0.11 -7.45 6.27
CA ILE A 230 -0.98 -7.19 5.13
C ILE A 230 -0.21 -6.35 4.11
N GLY A 231 0.19 -6.96 3.00
CA GLY A 231 0.78 -6.24 1.88
C GLY A 231 -0.22 -5.29 1.22
N ILE A 232 0.18 -4.04 1.02
CA ILE A 232 -0.58 -3.00 0.33
C ILE A 232 0.13 -2.72 -0.99
N VAL A 233 -0.63 -2.69 -2.09
CA VAL A 233 -0.11 -2.52 -3.44
C VAL A 233 0.66 -1.20 -3.56
N PRO A 234 1.83 -1.15 -4.23
CA PRO A 234 2.66 0.04 -4.27
C PRO A 234 1.92 1.29 -4.78
N THR A 235 2.30 2.45 -4.25
CA THR A 235 1.83 3.75 -4.74
C THR A 235 2.96 4.77 -4.76
N GLY A 236 2.74 5.89 -5.47
CA GLY A 236 3.64 7.03 -5.52
C GLY A 236 2.85 8.33 -5.39
N VAL A 237 3.03 9.06 -4.29
CA VAL A 237 2.28 10.28 -3.99
C VAL A 237 3.13 11.31 -3.25
N LEU A 238 2.93 12.58 -3.58
CA LEU A 238 3.47 13.74 -2.88
C LEU A 238 2.37 14.41 -2.05
N LEU A 239 2.50 14.38 -0.73
CA LEU A 239 1.60 15.05 0.21
C LEU A 239 2.18 16.43 0.54
N LYS A 240 1.39 17.49 0.34
CA LYS A 240 1.77 18.87 0.65
C LYS A 240 1.43 19.18 2.11
N ALA A 241 1.97 20.29 2.62
CA ALA A 241 1.58 20.80 3.93
C ALA A 241 0.04 20.96 4.02
N GLY A 242 -0.54 20.60 5.16
CA GLY A 242 -1.99 20.56 5.40
C GLY A 242 -2.65 19.20 5.08
N MET A 243 -2.14 18.47 4.08
CA MET A 243 -2.68 17.17 3.69
C MET A 243 -2.42 16.10 4.77
N ARG A 244 -3.13 14.98 4.71
CA ARG A 244 -2.91 13.82 5.58
C ARG A 244 -2.79 12.53 4.78
N LEU A 245 -2.07 11.57 5.35
CA LEU A 245 -2.15 10.17 4.94
C LEU A 245 -3.15 9.47 5.85
N GLY A 246 -3.99 8.61 5.28
CA GLY A 246 -5.02 7.89 6.02
C GLY A 246 -5.09 6.42 5.65
N LEU A 247 -5.59 5.64 6.60
CA LEU A 247 -5.74 4.20 6.54
C LEU A 247 -7.14 3.82 7.00
N THR A 248 -7.89 3.11 6.16
CA THR A 248 -9.16 2.47 6.55
C THR A 248 -8.95 0.96 6.65
N ILE A 249 -9.43 0.35 7.75
CA ILE A 249 -9.42 -1.09 7.98
C ILE A 249 -10.86 -1.59 8.05
N LYS A 250 -11.17 -2.61 7.25
CA LYS A 250 -12.48 -3.25 7.13
C LYS A 250 -12.36 -4.76 7.07
N ALA A 251 -13.50 -5.43 7.21
CA ALA A 251 -13.62 -6.86 6.99
C ALA A 251 -14.49 -7.29 5.79
N THR A 252 -14.74 -6.35 4.88
CA THR A 252 -15.56 -6.53 3.69
C THR A 252 -15.07 -5.61 2.57
N ASP A 253 -15.28 -6.00 1.31
CA ASP A 253 -15.08 -5.16 0.12
C ASP A 253 -16.26 -4.21 -0.17
N ARG A 254 -17.26 -4.18 0.72
CA ARG A 254 -18.35 -3.19 0.68
C ARG A 254 -17.83 -1.82 1.14
N ASP A 255 -17.27 -1.08 0.18
CA ASP A 255 -17.03 0.35 0.31
C ASP A 255 -18.29 1.21 0.20
N ALA A 256 -18.13 2.54 0.20
CA ALA A 256 -19.17 3.39 -0.38
C ALA A 256 -19.33 3.04 -1.86
N VAL A 257 -20.51 3.31 -2.44
CA VAL A 257 -20.79 3.09 -3.87
C VAL A 257 -19.64 3.67 -4.70
N PRO A 258 -18.93 2.85 -5.50
CA PRO A 258 -17.81 3.30 -6.31
C PRO A 258 -18.18 4.50 -7.19
N THR A 259 -17.32 5.53 -7.19
CA THR A 259 -17.54 6.76 -7.97
C THR A 259 -16.82 6.75 -9.31
N ASP A 260 -15.95 5.76 -9.57
CA ASP A 260 -15.29 5.56 -10.86
C ASP A 260 -15.40 4.11 -11.36
N PHE A 261 -15.14 3.95 -12.66
CA PHE A 261 -15.31 2.69 -13.39
C PHE A 261 -14.39 1.57 -12.89
N LEU A 262 -13.18 1.89 -12.43
CA LEU A 262 -12.21 0.88 -12.01
C LEU A 262 -12.62 0.29 -10.66
N ASP A 263 -13.05 1.14 -9.72
CA ASP A 263 -13.54 0.70 -8.42
C ASP A 263 -14.87 -0.10 -8.54
N GLN A 264 -15.70 0.15 -9.55
CA GLN A 264 -16.93 -0.64 -9.79
C GLN A 264 -16.68 -2.12 -10.08
N HIS A 265 -15.57 -2.46 -10.72
CA HIS A 265 -15.27 -3.86 -11.12
C HIS A 265 -14.77 -4.73 -9.96
N ALA A 266 -14.45 -4.12 -8.83
CA ALA A 266 -13.82 -4.79 -7.69
C ALA A 266 -14.60 -4.63 -6.38
N TYR A 267 -15.89 -4.28 -6.47
CA TYR A 267 -16.74 -3.92 -5.34
C TYR A 267 -17.78 -4.99 -4.99
N GLY A 268 -17.95 -5.25 -3.68
CA GLY A 268 -19.15 -5.89 -3.12
C GLY A 268 -19.30 -7.37 -3.43
N HIS A 269 -18.20 -8.11 -3.57
CA HIS A 269 -18.17 -9.52 -3.94
C HIS A 269 -17.71 -10.44 -2.80
N LEU A 270 -17.11 -9.91 -1.73
CA LEU A 270 -16.47 -10.68 -0.67
C LEU A 270 -16.82 -10.14 0.71
N TYR A 271 -17.81 -10.79 1.34
CA TYR A 271 -18.14 -10.62 2.75
C TYR A 271 -18.42 -11.99 3.39
N ARG A 272 -18.49 -12.02 4.71
CA ARG A 272 -18.85 -13.23 5.46
C ARG A 272 -20.32 -13.17 5.88
N GLU A 273 -21.04 -14.28 5.74
CA GLU A 273 -22.43 -14.44 6.21
C GLU A 273 -22.55 -14.65 7.73
N THR A 274 -21.45 -14.46 8.47
CA THR A 274 -21.38 -14.63 9.92
C THR A 274 -21.07 -13.28 10.57
N THR A 275 -21.68 -13.02 11.72
CA THR A 275 -21.33 -11.88 12.55
C THR A 275 -20.00 -12.14 13.25
N ALA A 276 -19.04 -11.26 13.04
CA ALA A 276 -17.73 -11.28 13.67
C ALA A 276 -17.47 -9.96 14.39
N GLU A 277 -17.17 -10.03 15.69
CA GLU A 277 -16.54 -8.93 16.41
C GLU A 277 -15.03 -9.01 16.14
N ILE A 278 -14.42 -7.88 15.81
CA ILE A 278 -13.01 -7.79 15.40
C ILE A 278 -12.36 -6.68 16.22
N THR A 279 -11.30 -7.04 16.94
CA THR A 279 -10.49 -6.09 17.72
C THR A 279 -9.13 -5.94 17.09
N VAL A 280 -8.76 -4.71 16.74
CA VAL A 280 -7.39 -4.33 16.35
C VAL A 280 -6.68 -3.78 17.58
N TYR A 281 -5.58 -4.41 17.97
CA TYR A 281 -4.79 -3.98 19.12
C TYR A 281 -3.71 -2.98 18.69
N HIS A 282 -3.53 -1.95 19.51
CA HIS A 282 -2.53 -0.90 19.34
C HIS A 282 -1.94 -0.51 20.69
N SER A 283 -1.51 -1.54 21.43
CA SER A 283 -0.88 -1.39 22.75
C SER A 283 0.62 -1.59 22.64
N ASN A 284 1.37 -1.25 23.69
CA ASN A 284 2.82 -1.52 23.73
C ASN A 284 3.16 -3.02 23.52
N ARG A 285 2.27 -3.93 23.95
CA ARG A 285 2.43 -5.38 23.71
C ARG A 285 2.13 -5.78 22.26
N TYR A 286 1.24 -5.05 21.60
CA TYR A 286 0.71 -5.35 20.26
C TYR A 286 0.80 -4.10 19.39
N PRO A 287 2.01 -3.76 18.91
CA PRO A 287 2.28 -2.47 18.30
C PRO A 287 1.90 -2.46 16.81
N SER A 288 0.59 -2.48 16.51
CA SER A 288 0.11 -2.41 15.12
C SER A 288 0.58 -1.12 14.45
N HIS A 289 1.15 -1.24 13.25
CA HIS A 289 1.70 -0.11 12.51
C HIS A 289 1.64 -0.30 11.00
N LEU A 290 1.58 0.82 10.29
CA LEU A 290 1.76 0.91 8.85
C LEU A 290 3.24 1.23 8.56
N LEU A 291 3.92 0.37 7.82
CA LEU A 291 5.26 0.62 7.30
C LEU A 291 5.18 1.43 6.00
N VAL A 292 5.64 2.67 6.03
CA VAL A 292 5.51 3.65 4.95
C VAL A 292 6.88 3.92 4.28
N PRO A 293 6.98 3.82 2.94
CA PRO A 293 8.20 4.10 2.18
C PRO A 293 8.36 5.61 1.93
N VAL A 294 8.90 6.35 2.91
CA VAL A 294 9.12 7.79 2.76
C VAL A 294 10.38 8.05 1.94
N THR A 295 10.25 8.69 0.78
CA THR A 295 11.35 8.87 -0.18
C THR A 295 11.85 10.32 -0.28
N LYS A 296 11.07 11.27 0.22
CA LYS A 296 11.42 12.71 0.31
C LYS A 296 10.59 13.35 1.43
N GLY A 297 11.11 14.40 2.07
CA GLY A 297 10.39 15.08 3.15
C GLY A 297 10.57 14.43 4.51
N ASN A 298 9.59 14.63 5.40
CA ASN A 298 9.55 14.16 6.80
C ASN A 298 10.92 14.13 7.50
N ARG A 299 11.63 15.25 7.54
CA ARG A 299 13.02 15.32 8.01
C ARG A 299 13.15 15.25 9.53
N ILE A 300 12.12 15.69 10.26
CA ILE A 300 12.17 15.81 11.73
C ILE A 300 11.04 15.03 12.43
N GLY A 301 10.39 14.07 11.76
CA GLY A 301 9.27 13.33 12.34
C GLY A 301 8.04 14.23 12.54
N THR A 302 7.69 15.01 11.50
CA THR A 302 6.69 16.09 11.59
C THR A 302 5.26 15.61 11.84
N PHE A 303 5.08 14.30 11.87
CA PHE A 303 3.83 13.62 12.13
C PHE A 303 3.37 13.67 13.59
N MET A 304 4.13 14.31 14.47
CA MET A 304 3.77 14.47 15.89
C MET A 304 3.02 15.76 16.22
N SER A 305 3.34 16.90 15.59
CA SER A 305 3.00 18.17 16.22
C SER A 305 1.86 18.94 15.57
N GLY A 306 1.68 18.93 14.24
CA GLY A 306 0.84 19.96 13.60
C GLY A 306 1.19 21.40 14.05
N GLY A 307 2.41 21.62 14.60
CA GLY A 307 2.82 22.86 15.27
C GLY A 307 2.40 23.06 16.73
N VAL A 308 1.61 22.17 17.34
CA VAL A 308 1.18 22.24 18.74
C VAL A 308 1.83 21.11 19.53
N LEU A 309 2.88 21.44 20.28
CA LEU A 309 3.39 20.53 21.30
C LEU A 309 2.29 20.34 22.37
N PRO A 310 2.02 19.11 22.85
CA PRO A 310 1.26 18.96 24.09
C PRO A 310 1.96 19.80 25.17
N PRO A 311 1.21 20.43 26.09
CA PRO A 311 1.83 21.18 27.18
C PRO A 311 2.84 20.26 27.88
N LEU A 312 4.08 20.74 27.98
CA LEU A 312 5.11 20.08 28.75
C LEU A 312 4.54 19.88 30.15
N ASP A 313 4.47 18.62 30.59
CA ASP A 313 4.15 18.30 31.97
C ASP A 313 5.17 19.06 32.85
N PRO A 314 4.75 19.92 33.79
CA PRO A 314 5.68 20.69 34.64
C PRO A 314 6.55 19.83 35.55
N GLY A 315 6.41 18.49 35.49
CA GLY A 315 7.10 17.52 36.33
C GLY A 315 8.47 17.02 35.84
N HIS A 316 9.06 17.58 34.78
CA HIS A 316 10.41 17.22 34.30
C HIS A 316 11.37 18.39 34.22
#